data_AF-A0A835P6J7-F1
#
_entry.id   AF-A0A835P6J7-F1
#
_cell.length_a   1.000
_cell.length_b   1.000
_cell.length_c   1.000
_cell.angle_alpha   90.00
_cell.angle_beta   90.00
_cell.angle_gamma   90.00
#
_symmetry.space_group_name_H-M   'P 1'
#
loop_
_entity.id
_entity.type
_entity.pdbx_description
1 polymer ?
#
loop_
_entity_poly.entity_id
_entity_poly.type
_entity_poly.pdbx_seq_one_letter_code
_entity_poly.pdbx_strand_id
1 'polypeptide(L)'
;MSANQKPEDRVPVYSSRQILENLHAKWNSVKQPYPAMYSSYFGGIILDPAMMVLPIDDHMVHRGHGVFDTAVILNGYLYELDTHLDRFLRSASNAKISSPFPGKP
;
A
#
# COMPACT_ATOMS: atom_id res chain seq x y z
N MET A 1 -32.05 -35.69 25.25
CA MET A 1 -31.61 -34.37 25.74
C MET A 1 -30.35 -33.98 24.97
N SER A 2 -30.37 -32.75 24.46
CA SER A 2 -29.49 -32.04 23.51
C SER A 2 -28.25 -32.71 22.92
N ALA A 3 -28.27 -32.77 21.58
CA ALA A 3 -27.10 -32.86 20.73
C ALA A 3 -26.19 -31.64 20.90
N ASN A 4 -24.91 -31.91 21.08
CA ASN A 4 -23.82 -30.93 21.13
C ASN A 4 -23.57 -30.39 19.71
N GLN A 5 -24.13 -29.23 19.36
CA GLN A 5 -23.85 -28.56 18.08
C GLN A 5 -22.53 -27.80 18.18
N LYS A 6 -21.53 -28.23 17.39
CA LYS A 6 -20.29 -27.48 17.16
C LYS A 6 -20.66 -26.10 16.58
N PRO A 7 -20.02 -25.00 17.03
CA PRO A 7 -20.28 -23.69 16.44
C PRO A 7 -19.90 -23.77 14.97
N GLU A 8 -20.86 -23.48 14.10
CA GLU A 8 -20.71 -23.55 12.66
C GLU A 8 -19.54 -22.68 12.18
N ASP A 9 -18.69 -23.23 11.30
CA ASP A 9 -17.56 -22.57 10.63
C ASP A 9 -18.03 -21.42 9.71
N ARG A 10 -18.63 -20.37 10.28
CA ARG A 10 -19.12 -19.21 9.53
C ARG A 10 -18.03 -18.15 9.46
N VAL A 11 -17.63 -17.82 8.23
CA VAL A 11 -16.71 -16.70 7.95
C VAL A 11 -17.41 -15.39 8.33
N PRO A 12 -16.81 -14.56 9.20
CA PRO A 12 -17.43 -13.31 9.64
C PRO A 12 -17.49 -12.28 8.49
N VAL A 13 -18.64 -11.61 8.36
CA VAL A 13 -18.84 -10.46 7.48
C VAL A 13 -18.79 -9.19 8.33
N TYR A 14 -17.88 -8.27 7.99
CA TYR A 14 -17.64 -7.06 8.76
C TYR A 14 -18.25 -5.83 8.10
N SER A 15 -18.78 -4.92 8.92
CA SER A 15 -19.07 -3.54 8.52
C SER A 15 -17.79 -2.72 8.36
N SER A 16 -17.85 -1.60 7.63
CA SER A 16 -16.72 -0.69 7.45
C SER A 16 -16.13 -0.22 8.78
N ARG A 17 -16.99 0.06 9.78
CA ARG A 17 -16.55 0.45 11.12
C ARG A 17 -15.75 -0.64 11.82
N GLN A 18 -16.24 -1.88 11.79
CA GLN A 18 -15.54 -3.02 12.39
C GLN A 18 -14.17 -3.25 11.70
N ILE A 19 -14.09 -3.07 10.38
CA ILE A 19 -12.81 -3.16 9.67
C ILE A 19 -11.82 -2.09 10.14
N LEU A 20 -12.25 -0.84 10.25
CA LEU A 20 -11.40 0.25 10.72
C LEU A 20 -10.92 0.02 12.15
N GLU A 21 -11.83 -0.34 13.06
CA GLU A 21 -11.50 -0.67 14.46
C GLU A 21 -10.49 -1.83 14.53
N ASN A 22 -10.69 -2.88 13.72
CA ASN A 22 -9.78 -4.01 13.66
C ASN A 22 -8.40 -3.64 13.07
N LEU A 23 -8.36 -2.78 12.05
CA LEU A 23 -7.11 -2.30 11.45
C LEU A 23 -6.30 -1.48 12.46
N HIS A 24 -6.94 -0.52 13.14
CA HIS A 24 -6.28 0.27 14.19
C HIS A 24 -5.80 -0.61 15.34
N ALA A 25 -6.60 -1.58 15.80
CA ALA A 25 -6.19 -2.50 16.85
C ALA A 25 -4.93 -3.31 16.47
N LYS A 26 -4.83 -3.77 15.22
CA LYS A 26 -3.65 -4.48 14.70
C LYS A 26 -2.42 -3.56 14.60
N TRP A 27 -2.61 -2.32 14.18
CA TRP A 27 -1.50 -1.38 14.03
C TRP A 27 -1.02 -0.85 15.39
N ASN A 28 -1.88 -0.71 16.38
CA ASN A 28 -1.50 -0.28 17.74
C ASN A 28 -0.57 -1.28 18.45
N SER A 29 -0.54 -2.54 18.04
CA SER A 29 0.36 -3.56 18.61
C SER A 29 1.74 -3.59 17.96
N VAL A 30 1.97 -2.80 16.91
CA VAL A 30 3.21 -2.79 16.12
C VAL A 30 3.87 -1.42 16.20
N LYS A 31 5.20 -1.40 16.27
CA LYS A 31 5.96 -0.14 16.15
C LYS A 31 5.76 0.40 14.73
N GLN A 32 5.14 1.58 14.63
CA GLN A 32 4.84 2.24 13.36
C GLN A 32 6.13 2.64 12.62
N PRO A 33 6.52 1.95 11.54
CA PRO A 33 7.81 2.20 10.89
C PRO A 33 7.70 3.22 9.76
N TYR A 34 6.48 3.52 9.29
CA TYR A 34 6.24 4.35 8.11
C TYR A 34 5.63 5.70 8.53
N PRO A 35 6.31 6.83 8.26
CA PRO A 35 5.83 8.14 8.69
C PRO A 35 4.72 8.72 7.79
N ALA A 36 4.67 8.31 6.52
CA ALA A 36 3.72 8.81 5.53
C ALA A 36 3.67 7.90 4.30
N MET A 37 2.54 7.90 3.60
CA MET A 37 2.39 7.31 2.27
C MET A 37 1.59 8.28 1.38
N TYR A 38 2.10 8.61 0.20
CA TYR A 38 1.27 9.26 -0.83
C TYR A 38 0.41 8.20 -1.53
N SER A 39 -0.90 8.43 -1.63
CA SER A 39 -1.84 7.60 -2.38
C SER A 39 -2.36 8.36 -3.59
N SER A 40 -2.10 7.84 -4.79
CA SER A 40 -2.71 8.35 -6.02
C SER A 40 -4.22 8.06 -6.08
N TYR A 41 -4.69 7.01 -5.40
CA TYR A 41 -6.10 6.65 -5.32
C TYR A 41 -6.91 7.70 -4.56
N PHE A 42 -6.37 8.23 -3.46
CA PHE A 42 -6.99 9.30 -2.68
C PHE A 42 -6.48 10.70 -3.04
N GLY A 43 -5.43 10.81 -3.86
CA GLY A 43 -4.82 12.07 -4.27
C GLY A 43 -4.07 12.81 -3.17
N GLY A 44 -3.56 12.14 -2.13
CA GLY A 44 -3.02 12.82 -0.95
C GLY A 44 -2.05 11.99 -0.09
N ILE A 45 -1.44 12.67 0.88
CA ILE A 45 -0.55 12.07 1.88
C ILE A 45 -1.38 11.51 3.03
N ILE A 46 -1.18 10.23 3.32
CA ILE A 46 -1.80 9.50 4.42
C ILE A 46 -0.76 9.38 5.54
N LEU A 47 -1.16 9.81 6.74
CA LEU A 47 -0.34 9.72 7.95
C LEU A 47 -0.77 8.58 8.87
N ASP A 48 -2.02 8.11 8.77
CA ASP A 48 -2.51 6.95 9.51
C ASP A 48 -2.03 5.65 8.84
N PRO A 49 -1.15 4.86 9.47
CA PRO A 49 -0.62 3.62 8.89
C PRO A 49 -1.70 2.57 8.60
N ALA A 50 -2.82 2.59 9.36
CA ALA A 50 -3.96 1.72 9.08
C ALA A 50 -4.66 2.05 7.76
N MET A 51 -4.48 3.27 7.25
CA MET A 51 -5.07 3.77 6.01
C MET A 51 -4.08 3.77 4.83
N MET A 52 -2.85 3.31 5.04
CA MET A 52 -1.88 3.09 3.96
C MET A 52 -2.25 1.84 3.15
N VAL A 53 -3.33 1.92 2.36
CA VAL A 53 -3.96 0.78 1.67
C VAL A 53 -3.91 0.91 0.15
N LEU A 54 -3.99 -0.23 -0.54
CA LEU A 54 -4.07 -0.34 -2.00
C LEU A 54 -5.34 -1.12 -2.42
N PRO A 55 -5.99 -0.75 -3.54
CA PRO A 55 -7.14 -1.50 -4.06
C PRO A 55 -6.76 -2.95 -4.43
N ILE A 56 -7.63 -3.91 -4.09
CA ILE A 56 -7.39 -5.34 -4.36
C ILE A 56 -7.39 -5.67 -5.86
N ASP A 57 -8.10 -4.88 -6.64
CA ASP A 57 -8.22 -4.97 -8.10
C ASP A 57 -7.13 -4.21 -8.86
N ASP A 58 -6.19 -3.56 -8.17
CA ASP A 58 -5.01 -2.99 -8.81
C ASP A 58 -4.15 -4.14 -9.39
N HIS A 59 -3.70 -3.98 -10.64
CA HIS A 59 -2.90 -4.99 -11.35
C HIS A 59 -1.58 -5.32 -10.62
N MET A 60 -1.03 -4.37 -9.87
CA MET A 60 0.13 -4.61 -9.01
C MET A 60 -0.22 -5.62 -7.91
N VAL A 61 -1.40 -5.54 -7.30
CA VAL A 61 -1.80 -6.39 -6.17
C VAL A 61 -2.14 -7.81 -6.63
N HIS A 62 -2.99 -7.98 -7.65
CA HIS A 62 -3.51 -9.30 -8.01
C HIS A 62 -2.77 -9.99 -9.18
N ARG A 63 -1.90 -9.27 -9.90
CA ARG A 63 -1.05 -9.87 -10.97
C ARG A 63 0.44 -9.61 -10.79
N GLY A 64 0.86 -8.85 -9.77
CA GLY A 64 2.25 -8.46 -9.61
C GLY A 64 2.75 -7.55 -10.74
N HIS A 65 1.86 -6.92 -11.51
CA HIS A 65 2.24 -6.05 -12.62
C HIS A 65 2.50 -4.63 -12.09
N GLY A 66 3.71 -4.44 -11.57
CA GLY A 66 4.18 -3.18 -11.03
C GLY A 66 5.71 -3.11 -11.06
N VAL A 67 6.25 -1.91 -10.87
CA VAL A 67 7.68 -1.68 -10.68
C VAL A 67 7.87 -0.86 -9.40
N PHE A 68 9.01 -1.02 -8.73
CA PHE A 68 9.35 -0.26 -7.53
C PHE A 68 10.80 0.21 -7.60
N ASP A 69 11.09 1.29 -6.88
CA ASP A 69 12.45 1.76 -6.63
C ASP A 69 12.51 2.39 -5.22
N THR A 70 13.71 2.55 -4.66
CA THR A 70 13.94 3.06 -3.31
C THR A 70 15.08 4.06 -3.34
N ALA A 71 14.81 5.33 -3.02
CA ALA A 71 15.84 6.35 -2.78
C ALA A 71 16.02 6.59 -1.28
N VAL A 72 17.21 7.09 -0.89
CA VAL A 72 17.55 7.32 0.53
C VAL A 72 17.47 8.82 0.85
N ILE A 73 16.85 9.13 1.99
CA ILE A 73 16.97 10.42 2.66
C ILE A 73 17.91 10.24 3.85
N LEU A 74 19.03 10.97 3.86
CA LEU A 74 19.98 10.97 4.96
C LEU A 74 20.25 12.42 5.37
N ASN A 75 20.07 12.73 6.65
CA ASN A 75 20.26 14.08 7.22
C ASN A 75 19.48 15.19 6.48
N GLY A 76 18.29 14.88 5.96
CA GLY A 76 17.46 15.83 5.23
C GLY A 76 17.81 15.99 3.74
N TYR A 77 18.78 15.24 3.22
CA TYR A 77 19.18 15.27 1.82
C TYR A 77 18.76 13.99 1.10
N LEU A 78 18.24 14.14 -0.11
CA LEU A 78 17.89 13.05 -1.02
C LEU A 78 19.13 12.65 -1.83
N TYR A 79 19.51 11.37 -1.77
CA TYR A 79 20.70 10.85 -2.45
C TYR A 79 20.34 10.15 -3.76
N GLU A 80 21.05 10.50 -4.82
CA GLU A 80 20.95 9.91 -6.17
C GLU A 80 19.51 9.85 -6.73
N LEU A 81 18.62 10.75 -6.28
CA LEU A 81 17.21 10.69 -6.63
C LEU A 81 16.99 10.65 -8.15
N ASP A 82 17.72 11.46 -8.92
CA ASP A 82 17.61 11.45 -10.38
C ASP A 82 17.95 10.08 -10.98
N THR A 83 19.02 9.43 -10.50
CA THR A 83 19.41 8.08 -10.94
C THR A 83 18.31 7.06 -10.64
N HIS A 84 17.70 7.13 -9.46
CA HIS A 84 16.58 6.27 -9.07
C HIS A 84 15.32 6.53 -9.89
N LEU A 85 14.96 7.80 -10.15
CA LEU A 85 13.83 8.15 -11.00
C LEU A 85 14.03 7.68 -12.44
N ASP A 86 15.21 7.90 -13.01
CA ASP A 86 15.52 7.47 -14.38
C ASP A 86 15.47 5.94 -14.49
N ARG A 87 15.96 5.21 -13.47
CA ARG A 87 15.85 3.75 -13.42
C ARG A 87 14.41 3.29 -13.29
N PHE A 88 13.63 3.91 -12.42
CA PHE A 88 12.21 3.61 -12.22
C PHE A 88 11.41 3.80 -13.52
N LEU A 89 11.59 4.92 -14.21
CA LEU A 89 10.90 5.22 -15.47
C LEU A 89 11.30 4.26 -16.59
N ARG A 90 12.59 3.89 -16.69
CA ARG A 90 13.04 2.84 -17.63
C ARG A 90 12.39 1.48 -17.31
N SER A 91 12.34 1.08 -16.05
CA SER A 91 11.69 -0.16 -15.62
C SER A 91 10.20 -0.16 -15.95
N ALA A 92 9.50 0.95 -15.68
CA ALA A 92 8.09 1.11 -16.02
C ALA A 92 7.86 0.96 -17.53
N SER A 93 8.68 1.61 -18.35
CA SER A 93 8.64 1.49 -19.82
C SER A 93 8.85 0.04 -20.29
N ASN A 94 9.87 -0.65 -19.76
CA ASN A 94 10.14 -2.06 -20.08
C ASN A 94 8.98 -2.99 -19.67
N ALA A 95 8.31 -2.67 -18.56
CA ALA A 95 7.13 -3.37 -18.08
C ALA A 95 5.81 -2.95 -18.77
N LYS A 96 5.87 -2.03 -19.74
CA LYS A 96 4.71 -1.45 -20.44
C LYS A 96 3.72 -0.78 -19.49
N ILE A 97 4.22 -0.15 -18.44
CA ILE A 97 3.44 0.65 -17.48
C ILE A 97 3.61 2.11 -17.88
N SER A 98 2.50 2.76 -18.26
CA SER A 98 2.50 4.19 -18.60
C SER A 98 2.68 5.06 -17.36
N SER A 99 3.54 6.06 -17.45
CA SER A 99 3.66 7.08 -16.40
C SER A 99 2.38 7.93 -16.35
N PRO A 100 1.80 8.19 -15.16
CA PRO A 100 0.71 9.16 -15.01
C PRO A 100 1.19 10.62 -15.08
N PHE A 101 2.51 10.84 -15.04
CA PHE A 101 3.12 12.17 -15.17
C PHE A 101 3.78 12.32 -16.54
N PRO A 102 3.76 13.53 -17.13
CA PRO A 102 4.49 13.81 -18.37
C PRO A 102 5.98 13.52 -18.17
N GLY A 103 6.61 12.96 -19.20
CA GLY A 103 8.06 12.73 -19.20
C GLY A 103 8.83 14.06 -19.17
N LYS A 104 10.10 14.00 -18.76
CA LYS A 104 11.04 15.11 -19.02
C LYS A 104 11.00 15.43 -20.54
N PRO A 105 11.01 16.71 -20.93
CA PRO A 105 11.11 17.09 -22.34
C PRO A 105 12.36 16.50 -23.01
#